data_AF-A0AAV1R0H8-F1
#
_entry.id   AF-A0AAV1R0H8-F1
#
_cell.length_a   1.000
_cell.length_b   1.000
_cell.length_c   1.000
_cell.angle_alpha   90.00
_cell.angle_beta   90.00
_cell.angle_gamma   90.00
#
_symmetry.space_group_name_H-M   'P 1'
#
loop_
_entity.id
_entity.type
_entity.pdbx_description
1 polymer ?
#
loop_
_entity_poly.entity_id
_entity_poly.type
_entity_poly.pdbx_seq_one_letter_code
_entity_poly.pdbx_strand_id
1 'polypeptide(L)'
;MWKPESETTRKIWIPDGLENGRWVNPEECVLHDRDGLFDLQLNVLEEHYEPKLLHFFSSSFKVRSNPSFDDYCKLWKVWESLGGPLPHAECCAFWECVMAHMSARTEKTLADVLVKLPVVSDSGEILLFSKRDVFIADDLLLKDLLQKFSSRPVFVWCPQANLPSLPRTRLLEVYRKIGVRTISESVLKEELSLADGVELSQMDSRDAGIGKELVRLILGFLADPSLDMEATKRHGAVQWLLNLKVLETTKPITVSYSLSFSDGEMLKVKASHMIRWDKAC
;
A
#
# COMPACT_ATOMS: atom_id res chain seq x y z
N MET A 1 16.80 42.88 -6.82
CA MET A 1 16.74 41.42 -7.04
C MET A 1 16.83 41.19 -8.54
N TRP A 2 17.87 40.49 -9.02
CA TRP A 2 18.09 40.22 -10.44
C TRP A 2 17.04 39.23 -10.97
N LYS A 3 16.58 39.43 -12.20
CA LYS A 3 15.63 38.55 -12.90
C LYS A 3 16.05 38.39 -14.37
N PRO A 4 15.77 37.25 -15.00
CA PRO A 4 16.01 37.07 -16.43
C PRO A 4 15.22 38.09 -17.26
N GLU A 5 15.80 38.55 -18.36
CA GLU A 5 15.16 39.51 -19.28
C GLU A 5 14.03 38.86 -20.10
N SER A 6 14.10 37.55 -20.34
CA SER A 6 13.07 36.78 -21.04
C SER A 6 13.03 35.32 -20.57
N GLU A 7 11.91 34.63 -20.80
CA GLU A 7 11.80 33.19 -20.55
C GLU A 7 12.76 32.36 -21.43
N THR A 8 13.11 32.85 -22.63
CA THR A 8 14.04 32.17 -23.54
C THR A 8 15.50 32.20 -23.09
N THR A 9 15.87 33.17 -22.23
CA THR A 9 17.23 33.30 -21.67
C THR A 9 17.34 32.69 -20.27
N ARG A 10 16.23 32.21 -19.71
CA ARG A 10 16.17 31.61 -18.38
C ARG A 10 16.63 30.15 -18.42
N LYS A 11 17.94 29.94 -18.56
CA LYS A 11 18.59 28.62 -18.53
C LYS A 11 19.50 28.48 -17.32
N ILE A 12 19.66 27.25 -16.85
CA ILE A 12 20.57 26.90 -15.74
C ILE A 12 21.66 25.99 -16.30
N TRP A 13 22.91 26.25 -15.92
CA TRP A 13 24.03 25.40 -16.32
C TRP A 13 24.06 24.17 -15.42
N ILE A 14 24.29 22.98 -15.97
CA ILE A 14 24.51 21.77 -15.19
C ILE A 14 25.90 21.25 -15.55
N PRO A 15 26.85 21.28 -14.61
CA PRO A 15 28.20 20.80 -14.87
C PRO A 15 28.20 19.29 -15.05
N ASP A 16 29.00 18.81 -16.01
CA ASP A 16 29.27 17.40 -16.27
C ASP A 16 30.79 17.22 -16.32
N GLY A 17 31.39 16.91 -15.16
CA GLY A 17 32.85 16.91 -14.99
C GLY A 17 33.44 18.32 -14.86
N LEU A 18 34.75 18.45 -15.13
CA LEU A 18 35.52 19.67 -14.85
C LEU A 18 35.32 20.78 -15.89
N GLU A 19 35.08 20.43 -17.17
CA GLU A 19 35.05 21.41 -18.27
C GLU A 19 33.80 21.30 -19.17
N ASN A 20 32.94 20.30 -18.95
CA ASN A 20 31.73 20.10 -19.75
C ASN A 20 30.47 20.38 -18.94
N GLY A 21 29.35 20.48 -19.64
CA GLY A 21 28.04 20.66 -19.04
C GLY A 21 27.00 21.03 -20.08
N ARG A 22 25.78 21.28 -19.61
CA ARG A 22 24.63 21.60 -20.47
C ARG A 22 23.77 22.70 -19.87
N TRP A 23 23.14 23.49 -20.72
CA TRP A 23 22.11 24.45 -20.32
C TRP A 23 20.73 23.77 -20.33
N VAL A 24 20.08 23.70 -19.17
CA VAL A 24 18.76 23.09 -18.99
C VAL A 24 17.70 24.13 -18.65
N ASN A 25 16.43 23.76 -18.82
CA ASN A 25 15.33 24.59 -18.34
C ASN A 25 15.16 24.46 -16.82
N PRO A 26 14.73 25.53 -16.12
CA PRO A 26 14.41 25.49 -14.70
C PRO A 26 13.36 24.45 -14.32
N GLU A 27 12.43 24.15 -15.24
CA GLU A 27 11.37 23.15 -15.05
C GLU A 27 11.91 21.71 -15.00
N GLU A 28 13.11 21.49 -15.54
CA GLU A 28 13.84 20.22 -15.48
C GLU A 28 14.73 20.13 -14.22
N CYS A 29 14.62 21.08 -13.30
CA CYS A 29 15.44 21.18 -12.09
C CYS A 29 14.61 21.09 -10.80
N VAL A 30 15.26 20.62 -9.74
CA VAL A 30 14.81 20.74 -8.35
C VAL A 30 15.99 21.21 -7.51
N LEU A 31 15.73 21.90 -6.41
CA LEU A 31 16.83 22.27 -5.50
C LEU A 31 17.36 21.03 -4.76
N HIS A 32 16.45 20.21 -4.27
CA HIS A 32 16.72 19.08 -3.41
C HIS A 32 16.01 17.83 -3.90
N ASP A 33 16.64 16.66 -3.74
CA ASP A 33 16.00 15.36 -3.87
C ASP A 33 16.36 14.51 -2.65
N ARG A 34 15.52 14.60 -1.61
CA ARG A 34 15.80 13.94 -0.32
C ARG A 34 15.86 12.43 -0.42
N ASP A 35 15.14 11.86 -1.37
CA ASP A 35 15.01 10.41 -1.52
C ASP A 35 15.98 9.84 -2.56
N GLY A 36 16.67 10.71 -3.33
CA GLY A 36 17.62 10.32 -4.38
C GLY A 36 16.97 9.48 -5.49
N LEU A 37 15.71 9.76 -5.83
CA LEU A 37 14.93 8.97 -6.79
C LEU A 37 14.95 9.54 -8.21
N PHE A 38 15.35 10.79 -8.37
CA PHE A 38 15.13 11.57 -9.58
C PHE A 38 16.40 11.93 -10.33
N ASP A 39 17.58 11.45 -9.92
CA ASP A 39 18.88 11.73 -10.56
C ASP A 39 18.88 11.48 -12.08
N LEU A 40 18.05 10.53 -12.55
CA LEU A 40 17.91 10.20 -13.98
C LEU A 40 16.87 11.06 -14.73
N GLN A 41 15.98 11.77 -14.03
CA GLN A 41 14.84 12.49 -14.60
C GLN A 41 14.89 14.00 -14.38
N LEU A 42 15.52 14.46 -13.30
CA LEU A 42 15.60 15.84 -12.88
C LEU A 42 17.05 16.20 -12.55
N ASN A 43 17.42 17.46 -12.76
CA ASN A 43 18.72 17.97 -12.36
C ASN A 43 18.60 18.49 -10.92
N VAL A 44 19.30 17.85 -9.98
CA VAL A 44 19.28 18.20 -8.55
C VAL A 44 20.37 19.24 -8.27
N LEU A 45 19.97 20.49 -8.04
CA LEU A 45 20.93 21.60 -8.03
C LEU A 45 21.85 21.61 -6.81
N GLU A 46 21.47 21.02 -5.67
CA GLU A 46 22.34 20.94 -4.49
C GLU A 46 23.59 20.10 -4.70
N GLU A 47 23.58 19.19 -5.68
CA GLU A 47 24.74 18.36 -6.03
C GLU A 47 25.80 19.14 -6.81
N HIS A 48 25.40 20.24 -7.44
CA HIS A 48 26.22 21.02 -8.36
C HIS A 48 26.60 22.40 -7.83
N TYR A 49 25.82 22.94 -6.90
CA TYR A 49 25.89 24.34 -6.49
C TYR A 49 25.94 24.53 -4.98
N GLU A 50 26.68 25.55 -4.54
CA GLU A 50 26.72 25.93 -3.14
C GLU A 50 25.32 26.33 -2.61
N PRO A 51 25.01 26.05 -1.32
CA PRO A 51 23.70 26.33 -0.74
C PRO A 51 23.20 27.78 -0.90
N LYS A 52 24.12 28.76 -0.95
CA LYS A 52 23.79 30.18 -1.15
C LYS A 52 23.16 30.44 -2.52
N LEU A 53 23.54 29.68 -3.54
CA LEU A 53 23.02 29.81 -4.91
C LEU A 53 21.65 29.13 -5.08
N LEU A 54 21.31 28.15 -4.25
CA LEU A 54 19.99 27.49 -4.29
C LEU A 54 18.84 28.49 -4.03
N HIS A 55 19.05 29.43 -3.11
CA HIS A 55 18.08 30.50 -2.87
C HIS A 55 17.92 31.42 -4.10
N PHE A 56 18.98 31.65 -4.86
CA PHE A 56 18.91 32.43 -6.10
C PHE A 56 18.11 31.69 -7.18
N PHE A 57 18.34 30.38 -7.37
CA PHE A 57 17.59 29.57 -8.32
C PHE A 57 16.09 29.52 -8.00
N SER A 58 15.73 29.36 -6.72
CA SER A 58 14.31 29.39 -6.33
C SER A 58 13.67 30.77 -6.48
N SER A 59 14.38 31.84 -6.15
CA SER A 59 13.83 33.20 -6.15
C SER A 59 13.72 33.80 -7.55
N SER A 60 14.80 33.70 -8.33
CA SER A 60 14.96 34.35 -9.64
C SER A 60 14.58 33.45 -10.80
N PHE A 61 14.86 32.14 -10.69
CA PHE A 61 14.54 31.15 -11.72
C PHE A 61 13.33 30.29 -11.37
N LYS A 62 12.60 30.59 -10.29
CA LYS A 62 11.40 29.85 -9.85
C LYS A 62 11.59 28.33 -9.82
N VAL A 63 12.81 27.86 -9.59
CA VAL A 63 13.10 26.44 -9.43
C VAL A 63 12.40 25.96 -8.18
N ARG A 64 11.66 24.87 -8.32
CA ARG A 64 10.94 24.22 -7.22
C ARG A 64 11.91 23.60 -6.23
N SER A 65 11.52 23.61 -4.96
CA SER A 65 12.39 23.13 -3.88
C SER A 65 12.61 21.61 -3.94
N ASN A 66 11.56 20.83 -4.15
CA ASN A 66 11.61 19.37 -4.21
C ASN A 66 10.79 18.86 -5.42
N PRO A 67 10.94 17.58 -5.82
CA PRO A 67 10.04 16.93 -6.76
C PRO A 67 8.58 17.06 -6.31
N SER A 68 7.67 17.20 -7.27
CA SER A 68 6.23 17.27 -7.03
C SER A 68 5.60 15.88 -7.11
N PHE A 69 4.37 15.76 -6.58
CA PHE A 69 3.56 14.55 -6.73
C PHE A 69 3.46 14.07 -8.20
N ASP A 70 3.41 14.99 -9.16
CA ASP A 70 3.35 14.64 -10.59
C ASP A 70 4.65 13.99 -11.08
N ASP A 71 5.81 14.34 -10.53
CA ASP A 71 7.05 13.64 -10.88
C ASP A 71 7.07 12.23 -10.30
N TYR A 72 6.63 12.04 -9.05
CA TYR A 72 6.49 10.71 -8.47
C TYR A 72 5.52 9.85 -9.31
N CYS A 73 4.44 10.44 -9.82
CA CYS A 73 3.53 9.76 -10.75
C CYS A 73 4.22 9.35 -12.06
N LYS A 74 5.11 10.19 -12.62
CA LYS A 74 5.89 9.85 -13.82
C LYS A 74 6.93 8.76 -13.51
N LEU A 75 7.62 8.87 -12.38
CA LEU A 75 8.59 7.89 -11.90
C LEU A 75 7.95 6.52 -11.71
N TRP A 76 6.75 6.47 -11.11
CA TRP A 76 6.02 5.21 -10.97
C TRP A 76 5.76 4.53 -12.32
N LYS A 77 5.36 5.28 -13.35
CA LYS A 77 5.16 4.73 -14.70
C LYS A 77 6.45 4.14 -15.30
N VAL A 78 7.60 4.75 -15.01
CA VAL A 78 8.90 4.19 -15.41
C VAL A 78 9.10 2.84 -14.74
N TRP A 79 8.90 2.73 -13.42
CA TRP A 79 9.00 1.46 -12.71
C TRP A 79 8.03 0.39 -13.25
N GLU A 80 6.77 0.78 -13.54
CA GLU A 80 5.79 -0.13 -14.13
C GLU A 80 6.23 -0.72 -15.48
N SER A 81 6.97 0.07 -16.27
CA SER A 81 7.48 -0.31 -17.59
C SER A 81 8.76 -1.15 -17.54
N LEU A 82 9.64 -0.90 -16.56
CA LEU A 82 10.87 -1.66 -16.37
C LEU A 82 10.58 -3.09 -15.89
N GLY A 83 9.54 -3.25 -15.05
CA GLY A 83 9.06 -4.56 -14.60
C GLY A 83 10.02 -5.32 -13.68
N GLY A 84 11.07 -4.67 -13.18
CA GLY A 84 12.02 -5.24 -12.22
C GLY A 84 11.59 -5.05 -10.76
N PRO A 85 12.35 -5.65 -9.82
CA PRO A 85 12.16 -5.41 -8.39
C PRO A 85 12.35 -3.94 -8.01
N LEU A 86 11.47 -3.43 -7.16
CA LEU A 86 11.55 -2.10 -6.58
C LEU A 86 12.24 -2.16 -5.21
N PRO A 87 13.28 -1.35 -4.95
CA PRO A 87 13.88 -1.32 -3.62
C PRO A 87 12.90 -0.81 -2.56
N HIS A 88 13.02 -1.32 -1.33
CA HIS A 88 12.12 -0.96 -0.23
C HIS A 88 12.11 0.54 0.07
N ALA A 89 13.29 1.18 0.05
CA ALA A 89 13.41 2.62 0.29
C ALA A 89 12.67 3.44 -0.76
N GLU A 90 12.78 3.08 -2.04
CA GLU A 90 12.10 3.78 -3.15
C GLU A 90 10.58 3.62 -3.06
N CYS A 91 10.10 2.41 -2.74
CA CYS A 91 8.68 2.17 -2.52
C CYS A 91 8.15 3.00 -1.35
N CYS A 92 8.87 3.02 -0.21
CA CYS A 92 8.52 3.84 0.95
C CYS A 92 8.41 5.31 0.58
N ALA A 93 9.45 5.89 -0.03
CA ALA A 93 9.50 7.29 -0.43
C ALA A 93 8.32 7.69 -1.34
N PHE A 94 7.95 6.84 -2.30
CA PHE A 94 6.77 7.08 -3.12
C PHE A 94 5.48 7.17 -2.28
N TRP A 95 5.23 6.18 -1.42
CA TRP A 95 3.99 6.17 -0.63
C TRP A 95 3.96 7.24 0.45
N GLU A 96 5.12 7.64 0.98
CA GLU A 96 5.24 8.80 1.88
C GLU A 96 4.89 10.10 1.15
N CYS A 97 5.39 10.29 -0.08
CA CYS A 97 5.02 11.42 -0.93
C CYS A 97 3.51 11.44 -1.21
N VAL A 98 2.93 10.29 -1.58
CA VAL A 98 1.47 10.14 -1.77
C VAL A 98 0.75 10.58 -0.51
N MET A 99 1.12 10.04 0.65
CA MET A 99 0.50 10.34 1.94
C MET A 99 0.57 11.83 2.31
N ALA A 100 1.70 12.48 2.05
CA ALA A 100 1.89 13.91 2.32
C ALA A 100 1.00 14.81 1.43
N HIS A 101 0.61 14.35 0.25
CA HIS A 101 -0.15 15.12 -0.74
C HIS A 101 -1.59 14.60 -0.94
N MET A 102 -2.10 13.77 -0.02
CA MET A 102 -3.45 13.19 -0.15
C MET A 102 -4.54 14.26 -0.14
N SER A 103 -5.36 14.25 -1.19
CA SER A 103 -6.52 15.10 -1.42
C SER A 103 -7.47 14.38 -2.37
N ALA A 104 -8.73 14.80 -2.45
CA ALA A 104 -9.69 14.22 -3.41
C ALA A 104 -9.20 14.30 -4.87
N ARG A 105 -8.41 15.33 -5.22
CA ARG A 105 -7.81 15.46 -6.55
C ARG A 105 -6.70 14.44 -6.77
N THR A 106 -5.75 14.35 -5.83
CA THR A 106 -4.62 13.42 -5.95
C THR A 106 -5.06 11.98 -5.87
N GLU A 107 -6.10 11.65 -5.09
CA GLU A 107 -6.75 10.33 -5.07
C GLU A 107 -7.23 9.91 -6.46
N LYS A 108 -7.95 10.80 -7.16
CA LYS A 108 -8.43 10.53 -8.52
C LYS A 108 -7.27 10.36 -9.50
N THR A 109 -6.29 11.26 -9.46
CA THR A 109 -5.09 11.15 -10.31
C THR A 109 -4.34 9.85 -10.06
N LEU A 110 -4.18 9.45 -8.80
CA LEU A 110 -3.49 8.21 -8.42
C LEU A 110 -4.27 6.97 -8.89
N ALA A 111 -5.60 6.99 -8.79
CA ALA A 111 -6.44 5.92 -9.31
C ALA A 111 -6.32 5.75 -10.83
N ASP A 112 -6.13 6.84 -11.57
CA ASP A 112 -5.95 6.81 -13.03
C ASP A 112 -4.52 6.44 -13.43
N VAL A 113 -3.52 6.89 -12.66
CA VAL A 113 -2.09 6.69 -12.97
C VAL A 113 -1.61 5.30 -12.59
N LEU A 114 -1.99 4.77 -11.42
CA LEU A 114 -1.50 3.48 -10.94
C LEU A 114 -2.26 2.33 -11.59
N VAL A 115 -1.60 1.68 -12.55
CA VAL A 115 -2.10 0.48 -13.23
C VAL A 115 -1.56 -0.77 -12.56
N LYS A 116 -0.36 -0.70 -11.98
CA LYS A 116 0.25 -1.73 -11.16
C LYS A 116 0.56 -1.22 -9.76
N LEU A 117 0.56 -2.12 -8.79
CA LEU A 117 0.77 -1.85 -7.37
C LEU A 117 1.83 -2.77 -6.79
N PRO A 118 2.50 -2.34 -5.71
CA PRO A 118 3.55 -3.13 -5.11
C PRO A 118 2.97 -4.33 -4.37
N VAL A 119 3.65 -5.46 -4.52
CA VAL A 119 3.38 -6.73 -3.84
C VAL A 119 4.71 -7.35 -3.40
N VAL A 120 4.69 -8.23 -2.41
CA VAL A 120 5.90 -8.93 -1.94
C VAL A 120 5.94 -10.33 -2.51
N SER A 121 7.02 -10.68 -3.20
CA SER A 121 7.29 -12.06 -3.62
C SER A 121 7.72 -12.93 -2.44
N ASP A 122 7.77 -14.25 -2.64
CA ASP A 122 8.27 -15.18 -1.63
C ASP A 122 9.75 -14.96 -1.29
N SER A 123 10.53 -14.37 -2.21
CA SER A 123 11.93 -13.95 -1.99
C SER A 123 12.05 -12.66 -1.17
N GLY A 124 10.94 -11.99 -0.86
CA GLY A 124 10.92 -10.71 -0.14
C GLY A 124 11.14 -9.48 -1.03
N GLU A 125 11.19 -9.67 -2.35
CA GLU A 125 11.34 -8.59 -3.31
C GLU A 125 10.00 -7.88 -3.53
N ILE A 126 10.04 -6.55 -3.72
CA ILE A 126 8.83 -5.79 -4.07
C ILE A 126 8.69 -5.80 -5.58
N LEU A 127 7.60 -6.36 -6.08
CA LEU A 127 7.26 -6.41 -7.50
C LEU A 127 6.02 -5.58 -7.78
N LEU A 128 5.83 -5.14 -9.02
CA LEU A 128 4.64 -4.40 -9.44
C LEU A 128 3.67 -5.29 -10.21
N PHE A 129 2.49 -5.55 -9.66
CA PHE A 129 1.45 -6.38 -10.24
C PHE A 129 0.21 -5.58 -10.61
N SER A 130 -0.54 -6.05 -11.60
CA SER A 130 -1.79 -5.43 -12.06
C SER A 130 -2.70 -5.08 -10.87
N LYS A 131 -3.13 -3.82 -10.78
CA LYS A 131 -4.06 -3.33 -9.76
C LYS A 131 -5.36 -4.17 -9.69
N ARG A 132 -5.75 -4.79 -10.81
CA ARG A 132 -6.95 -5.62 -10.91
C ARG A 132 -6.82 -6.97 -10.20
N ASP A 133 -5.59 -7.43 -10.02
CA ASP A 133 -5.24 -8.78 -9.54
C ASP A 133 -4.56 -8.78 -8.18
N VAL A 134 -4.52 -7.61 -7.54
CA VAL A 134 -4.00 -7.43 -6.18
C VAL A 134 -5.13 -6.99 -5.27
N PHE A 135 -5.06 -7.42 -4.01
CA PHE A 135 -6.15 -7.30 -3.06
C PHE A 135 -5.66 -6.77 -1.72
N ILE A 136 -6.57 -6.09 -1.01
CA ILE A 136 -6.41 -5.79 0.40
C ILE A 136 -6.77 -7.04 1.20
N ALA A 137 -5.82 -7.54 2.00
CA ALA A 137 -6.05 -8.65 2.91
C ALA A 137 -6.82 -8.21 4.16
N ASP A 138 -8.15 -8.11 4.04
CA ASP A 138 -9.05 -7.77 5.14
C ASP A 138 -9.53 -8.98 5.95
N ASP A 139 -9.36 -10.19 5.41
CA ASP A 139 -9.61 -11.47 6.06
C ASP A 139 -8.29 -12.24 6.22
N LEU A 140 -7.88 -12.49 7.47
CA LEU A 140 -6.60 -13.15 7.79
C LEU A 140 -6.58 -14.64 7.38
N LEU A 141 -7.73 -15.32 7.40
CA LEU A 141 -7.83 -16.72 7.02
C LEU A 141 -7.72 -16.86 5.50
N LEU A 142 -8.43 -16.01 4.76
CA LEU A 142 -8.27 -15.95 3.30
C LEU A 142 -6.86 -15.54 2.91
N LYS A 143 -6.25 -14.61 3.65
CA LYS A 143 -4.86 -14.21 3.43
C LYS A 143 -3.91 -15.39 3.55
N ASP A 144 -3.94 -16.11 4.66
CA ASP A 144 -3.06 -17.26 4.92
C ASP A 144 -3.23 -18.36 3.86
N LEU A 145 -4.49 -18.71 3.57
CA LEU A 145 -4.81 -19.72 2.56
C LEU A 145 -4.28 -19.32 1.17
N LEU A 146 -4.59 -18.12 0.70
CA LEU A 146 -4.21 -17.70 -0.64
C LEU A 146 -2.70 -17.48 -0.78
N GLN A 147 -2.01 -16.98 0.25
CA GLN A 147 -0.55 -16.90 0.24
C GLN A 147 0.10 -18.28 0.13
N LYS A 148 -0.49 -19.30 0.78
CA LYS A 148 0.07 -20.66 0.77
C LYS A 148 -0.10 -21.38 -0.57
N PHE A 149 -1.20 -21.13 -1.28
CA PHE A 149 -1.57 -21.89 -2.47
C PHE A 149 -1.43 -21.13 -3.78
N SER A 150 -1.24 -19.80 -3.74
CA SER A 150 -0.99 -19.01 -4.93
C SER A 150 0.47 -19.11 -5.36
N SER A 151 0.71 -19.28 -6.66
CA SER A 151 2.05 -19.18 -7.26
C SER A 151 2.51 -17.74 -7.48
N ARG A 152 1.58 -16.78 -7.37
CA ARG A 152 1.81 -15.35 -7.57
C ARG A 152 1.42 -14.55 -6.32
N PRO A 153 2.12 -13.46 -5.99
CA PRO A 153 1.73 -12.60 -4.88
C PRO A 153 0.45 -11.82 -5.22
N VAL A 154 -0.57 -11.95 -4.38
CA VAL A 154 -1.92 -11.38 -4.62
C VAL A 154 -2.29 -10.25 -3.66
N PHE A 155 -1.44 -9.93 -2.68
CA PHE A 155 -1.74 -8.93 -1.67
C PHE A 155 -0.85 -7.70 -1.82
N VAL A 156 -1.47 -6.52 -1.67
CA VAL A 156 -0.73 -5.26 -1.67
C VAL A 156 0.34 -5.24 -0.60
N TRP A 157 1.50 -4.69 -0.96
CA TRP A 157 2.62 -4.47 -0.04
C TRP A 157 2.23 -3.48 1.05
N CYS A 158 2.80 -3.68 2.23
CA CYS A 158 2.84 -2.72 3.32
C CYS A 158 4.23 -2.80 3.95
N PRO A 159 4.80 -1.70 4.48
CA PRO A 159 6.07 -1.76 5.20
C PRO A 159 5.96 -2.72 6.39
N GLN A 160 7.02 -3.51 6.63
CA GLN A 160 7.04 -4.50 7.71
C GLN A 160 7.07 -3.83 9.10
N ALA A 161 7.79 -2.72 9.23
CA ALA A 161 7.77 -1.89 10.42
C ALA A 161 6.66 -0.84 10.31
N ASN A 162 5.97 -0.56 11.42
CA ASN A 162 5.07 0.59 11.51
C ASN A 162 5.92 1.87 11.44
N LEU A 163 6.07 2.40 10.23
CA LEU A 163 6.69 3.69 10.00
C LEU A 163 5.67 4.78 10.36
N PRO A 164 5.99 5.76 11.24
CA PRO A 164 5.05 6.82 11.60
C PRO A 164 4.58 7.66 10.40
N SER A 165 5.45 7.82 9.40
CA SER A 165 5.18 8.50 8.12
C SER A 165 4.27 7.69 7.19
N LEU A 166 4.26 6.37 7.34
CA LEU A 166 3.50 5.43 6.52
C LEU A 166 2.73 4.41 7.39
N PRO A 167 1.77 4.86 8.23
CA PRO A 167 0.96 3.94 9.03
C PRO A 167 0.18 2.98 8.14
N ARG A 168 0.24 1.69 8.48
CA ARG A 168 -0.40 0.61 7.71
C ARG A 168 -1.88 0.88 7.45
N THR A 169 -2.61 1.36 8.45
CA THR A 169 -4.05 1.64 8.35
C THR A 169 -4.37 2.71 7.32
N ARG A 170 -3.59 3.80 7.28
CA ARG A 170 -3.73 4.86 6.27
C ARG A 170 -3.36 4.37 4.88
N LEU A 171 -2.28 3.61 4.75
CA LEU A 171 -1.87 3.06 3.45
C LEU A 171 -2.94 2.13 2.87
N LEU A 172 -3.55 1.26 3.70
CA LEU A 172 -4.68 0.42 3.28
C LEU A 172 -5.92 1.24 2.89
N GLU A 173 -6.17 2.37 3.55
CA GLU A 173 -7.23 3.29 3.15
C GLU A 173 -6.94 3.93 1.79
N VAL A 174 -5.70 4.35 1.53
CA VAL A 174 -5.27 4.85 0.21
C VAL A 174 -5.51 3.81 -0.86
N TYR A 175 -5.08 2.56 -0.65
CA TYR A 175 -5.33 1.45 -1.59
C TYR A 175 -6.81 1.29 -1.90
N ARG A 176 -7.67 1.32 -0.87
CA ARG A 176 -9.13 1.24 -1.07
C ARG A 176 -9.64 2.40 -1.92
N LYS A 177 -9.19 3.62 -1.65
CA LYS A 177 -9.63 4.82 -2.38
C LYS A 177 -9.18 4.85 -3.84
N ILE A 178 -8.05 4.24 -4.18
CA ILE A 178 -7.59 4.12 -5.57
C ILE A 178 -8.18 2.92 -6.33
N GLY A 179 -9.15 2.22 -5.71
CA GLY A 179 -9.94 1.16 -6.33
C GLY A 179 -9.42 -0.26 -6.11
N VAL A 180 -8.53 -0.48 -5.13
CA VAL A 180 -8.12 -1.85 -4.76
C VAL A 180 -9.25 -2.52 -3.98
N ARG A 181 -9.65 -3.71 -4.43
CA ARG A 181 -10.70 -4.51 -3.81
C ARG A 181 -10.19 -5.23 -2.57
N THR A 182 -11.08 -5.50 -1.63
CA THR A 182 -10.78 -6.42 -0.53
C THR A 182 -10.86 -7.87 -1.01
N ILE A 183 -10.16 -8.76 -0.31
CA ILE A 183 -10.18 -10.18 -0.68
C ILE A 183 -11.51 -10.83 -0.33
N SER A 184 -12.12 -10.44 0.79
CA SER A 184 -13.43 -10.96 1.22
C SER A 184 -14.54 -10.70 0.19
N GLU A 185 -14.50 -9.56 -0.50
CA GLU A 185 -15.47 -9.20 -1.54
C GLU A 185 -15.17 -9.85 -2.90
N SER A 186 -13.92 -10.26 -3.13
CA SER A 186 -13.46 -10.76 -4.44
C SER A 186 -13.51 -12.27 -4.58
N VAL A 187 -13.52 -13.00 -3.46
CA VAL A 187 -13.54 -14.46 -3.45
C VAL A 187 -14.97 -14.99 -3.52
N LEU A 188 -15.20 -15.94 -4.42
CA LEU A 188 -16.43 -16.74 -4.42
C LEU A 188 -16.29 -17.85 -3.39
N LYS A 189 -17.14 -17.79 -2.36
CA LYS A 189 -17.24 -18.80 -1.29
C LYS A 189 -18.33 -19.80 -1.63
N GLU A 190 -17.96 -21.07 -1.70
CA GLU A 190 -18.86 -22.20 -1.91
C GLU A 190 -18.72 -23.17 -0.73
N GLU A 191 -19.76 -23.30 0.09
CA GLU A 191 -19.76 -24.23 1.22
C GLU A 191 -20.13 -25.63 0.70
N LEU A 192 -19.16 -26.54 0.66
CA LEU A 192 -19.31 -27.84 0.00
C LEU A 192 -19.95 -28.91 0.89
N SER A 193 -20.10 -28.66 2.19
CA SER A 193 -20.49 -29.68 3.19
C SER A 193 -21.75 -29.36 4.00
N LEU A 194 -22.49 -28.29 3.70
CA LEU A 194 -23.81 -28.04 4.33
C LEU A 194 -24.95 -28.63 3.49
N ALA A 195 -24.81 -29.88 3.07
CA ALA A 195 -25.95 -30.68 2.64
C ALA A 195 -26.62 -31.24 3.91
N ASP A 196 -27.89 -30.88 4.13
CA ASP A 196 -28.83 -31.35 5.16
C ASP A 196 -28.25 -31.98 6.45
N GLY A 197 -28.36 -31.27 7.57
CA GLY A 197 -28.34 -31.90 8.91
C GLY A 197 -27.08 -31.73 9.77
N VAL A 198 -26.23 -30.73 9.54
CA VAL A 198 -25.14 -30.41 10.48
C VAL A 198 -25.73 -29.71 11.72
N GLU A 199 -25.82 -30.42 12.84
CA GLU A 199 -26.18 -29.85 14.14
C GLU A 199 -25.08 -28.88 14.61
N LEU A 200 -25.41 -27.60 14.67
CA LEU A 200 -24.56 -26.56 15.25
C LEU A 200 -24.80 -26.52 16.76
N SER A 201 -23.84 -26.96 17.56
CA SER A 201 -23.86 -26.71 19.00
C SER A 201 -23.22 -25.36 19.28
N GLN A 202 -24.00 -24.43 19.85
CA GLN A 202 -23.44 -23.18 20.36
C GLN A 202 -22.54 -23.51 21.54
N MET A 203 -21.25 -23.24 21.41
CA MET A 203 -20.31 -23.46 22.50
C MET A 203 -20.45 -22.32 23.50
N ASP A 204 -20.40 -22.64 24.79
CA ASP A 204 -20.38 -21.61 25.82
C ASP A 204 -19.09 -20.80 25.64
N SER A 205 -19.20 -19.47 25.60
CA SER A 205 -18.06 -18.57 25.30
C SER A 205 -16.85 -18.74 26.25
N ARG A 206 -17.06 -19.40 27.40
CA ARG A 206 -16.02 -19.77 28.37
C ARG A 206 -15.24 -21.02 27.99
N ASP A 207 -15.85 -21.94 27.25
CA ASP A 207 -15.25 -23.21 26.83
C ASP A 207 -14.64 -23.13 25.41
N ALA A 208 -15.05 -22.12 24.62
CA ALA A 208 -14.67 -21.92 23.22
C ALA A 208 -13.22 -21.47 22.95
N GLY A 209 -12.33 -21.55 23.93
CA GLY A 209 -10.89 -21.38 23.68
C GLY A 209 -10.43 -19.98 23.27
N ILE A 210 -11.30 -18.94 23.23
CA ILE A 210 -10.78 -17.57 23.38
C ILE A 210 -10.35 -17.43 24.83
N GLY A 211 -9.13 -17.84 25.12
CA GLY A 211 -8.52 -17.56 26.40
C GLY A 211 -8.61 -16.06 26.70
N LYS A 212 -8.80 -15.71 27.97
CA LYS A 212 -8.68 -14.33 28.47
C LYS A 212 -7.40 -13.66 27.96
N GLU A 213 -6.38 -14.46 27.72
CA GLU A 213 -5.09 -14.14 27.13
C GLU A 213 -5.20 -13.63 25.68
N LEU A 214 -5.95 -14.30 24.81
CA LEU A 214 -6.15 -13.85 23.42
C LEU A 214 -6.92 -12.53 23.37
N VAL A 215 -7.97 -12.38 24.19
CA VAL A 215 -8.69 -11.09 24.32
C VAL A 215 -7.74 -9.99 24.78
N ARG A 216 -6.88 -10.26 25.78
CA ARG A 216 -5.87 -9.31 26.26
C ARG A 216 -4.86 -8.94 25.17
N LEU A 217 -4.42 -9.89 24.36
CA LEU A 217 -3.51 -9.63 23.23
C LEU A 217 -4.18 -8.72 22.20
N ILE A 218 -5.44 -9.00 21.82
CA ILE A 218 -6.18 -8.18 20.87
C ILE A 218 -6.41 -6.76 21.44
N LEU A 219 -6.79 -6.64 22.72
CA LEU A 219 -6.94 -5.33 23.37
C LEU A 219 -5.62 -4.56 23.45
N GLY A 220 -4.51 -5.24 23.76
CA GLY A 220 -3.18 -4.66 23.76
C GLY A 220 -2.79 -4.13 22.37
N PHE A 221 -3.07 -4.90 21.32
CA PHE A 221 -2.86 -4.48 19.94
C PHE A 221 -3.74 -3.27 19.57
N LEU A 222 -5.02 -3.27 19.92
CA LEU A 222 -5.92 -2.15 19.64
C LEU A 222 -5.55 -0.88 20.42
N ALA A 223 -4.90 -1.02 21.57
CA ALA A 223 -4.41 0.10 22.38
C ALA A 223 -3.11 0.73 21.85
N ASP A 224 -2.44 0.11 20.87
CA ASP A 224 -1.20 0.62 20.28
C ASP A 224 -1.44 1.97 19.57
N PRO A 225 -0.78 3.06 19.98
CA PRO A 225 -0.86 4.35 19.31
C PRO A 225 -0.37 4.32 17.86
N SER A 226 0.55 3.41 17.52
CA SER A 226 1.13 3.28 16.17
C SER A 226 0.13 2.78 15.13
N LEU A 227 -1.00 2.20 15.56
CA LEU A 227 -2.06 1.72 14.68
C LEU A 227 -2.79 2.86 13.95
N ASP A 228 -2.67 4.11 14.44
CA ASP A 228 -3.34 5.30 13.89
C ASP A 228 -4.83 5.06 13.55
N MET A 229 -5.54 4.48 14.52
CA MET A 229 -6.95 4.14 14.40
C MET A 229 -7.81 5.16 15.17
N GLU A 230 -8.88 5.63 14.52
CA GLU A 230 -9.85 6.53 15.13
C GLU A 230 -10.53 5.88 16.35
N ALA A 231 -10.81 6.66 17.38
CA ALA A 231 -11.41 6.17 18.62
C ALA A 231 -12.75 5.45 18.40
N THR A 232 -13.58 5.94 17.47
CA THR A 232 -14.88 5.34 17.10
C THR A 232 -14.70 3.96 16.47
N LYS A 233 -13.80 3.83 15.49
CA LYS A 233 -13.45 2.56 14.84
C LYS A 233 -12.87 1.58 15.86
N ARG A 234 -11.97 2.05 16.74
CA ARG A 234 -11.37 1.25 17.80
C ARG A 234 -12.43 0.73 18.77
N HIS A 235 -13.36 1.59 19.20
CA HIS A 235 -14.46 1.20 20.07
C HIS A 235 -15.37 0.16 19.41
N GLY A 236 -15.70 0.34 18.13
CA GLY A 236 -16.46 -0.63 17.35
C GLY A 236 -15.78 -2.00 17.30
N ALA A 237 -14.46 -2.04 17.08
CA ALA A 237 -13.71 -3.29 17.10
C ALA A 237 -13.77 -4.00 18.46
N VAL A 238 -13.69 -3.26 19.57
CA VAL A 238 -13.84 -3.80 20.92
C VAL A 238 -15.26 -4.33 21.16
N GLN A 239 -16.28 -3.59 20.75
CA GLN A 239 -17.68 -4.05 20.86
C GLN A 239 -17.91 -5.35 20.08
N TRP A 240 -17.29 -5.52 18.92
CA TRP A 240 -17.40 -6.74 18.14
C TRP A 240 -16.84 -7.93 18.89
N LEU A 241 -15.69 -7.79 19.54
CA LEU A 241 -15.08 -8.86 20.36
C LEU A 241 -16.02 -9.31 21.49
N LEU A 242 -16.78 -8.39 22.08
CA LEU A 242 -17.74 -8.70 23.15
C LEU A 242 -18.98 -9.45 22.65
N ASN A 243 -19.33 -9.29 21.36
CA ASN A 243 -20.53 -9.86 20.74
C ASN A 243 -20.23 -11.05 19.81
N LEU A 244 -19.05 -11.67 19.92
CA LEU A 244 -18.69 -12.84 19.12
C LEU A 244 -19.48 -14.07 19.55
N LYS A 245 -20.07 -14.78 18.57
CA LYS A 245 -20.61 -16.13 18.76
C LYS A 245 -19.63 -17.14 18.16
N VAL A 246 -19.22 -18.11 18.97
CA VAL A 246 -18.36 -19.21 18.53
C VAL A 246 -19.22 -20.45 18.41
N LEU A 247 -19.25 -21.02 17.21
CA LEU A 247 -19.98 -22.24 16.91
C LEU A 247 -18.95 -23.33 16.62
N GLU A 248 -19.11 -24.47 17.29
CA GLU A 248 -18.31 -25.67 17.02
C GLU A 248 -19.17 -26.68 16.27
N THR A 249 -18.60 -27.33 15.27
CA THR A 249 -19.25 -28.43 14.55
C THR A 249 -18.54 -29.74 14.82
N THR A 250 -19.33 -30.79 15.04
CA THR A 250 -18.84 -32.16 15.25
C THR A 250 -18.15 -32.75 14.03
N LYS A 251 -18.43 -32.22 12.84
CA LYS A 251 -17.77 -32.55 11.57
C LYS A 251 -17.13 -31.30 10.97
N PRO A 252 -15.97 -31.43 10.30
CA PRO A 252 -15.32 -30.29 9.68
C PRO A 252 -16.14 -29.76 8.50
N ILE A 253 -16.38 -28.45 8.49
CA ILE A 253 -16.99 -27.75 7.37
C ILE A 253 -15.91 -27.52 6.32
N THR A 254 -16.11 -28.06 5.12
CA THR A 254 -15.23 -27.81 3.99
C THR A 254 -15.80 -26.69 3.13
N VAL A 255 -15.03 -25.62 3.02
CA VAL A 255 -15.35 -24.45 2.21
C VAL A 255 -14.38 -24.39 1.04
N SER A 256 -14.92 -24.17 -0.16
CA SER A 256 -14.13 -23.86 -1.35
C SER A 256 -14.16 -22.35 -1.59
N TYR A 257 -13.00 -21.80 -1.87
CA TYR A 257 -12.78 -20.41 -2.22
C TYR A 257 -12.26 -20.36 -3.65
N SER A 258 -12.86 -19.54 -4.49
CA SER A 258 -12.41 -19.32 -5.87
C SER A 258 -12.13 -17.85 -6.10
N LEU A 259 -10.93 -17.53 -6.59
CA LEU A 259 -10.49 -16.18 -6.92
C LEU A 259 -10.14 -16.11 -8.40
N SER A 260 -10.76 -15.19 -9.12
CA SER A 260 -10.52 -14.99 -10.56
C SER A 260 -9.60 -13.80 -10.80
N PHE A 261 -8.62 -13.98 -11.68
CA PHE A 261 -7.69 -12.96 -12.13
C PHE A 261 -8.09 -12.41 -13.51
N SER A 262 -7.53 -11.25 -13.86
CA SER A 262 -7.84 -10.51 -15.08
C SER A 262 -7.30 -11.16 -16.35
N ASP A 263 -6.33 -12.06 -16.23
CA ASP A 263 -5.80 -12.91 -17.30
C ASP A 263 -6.68 -14.16 -17.55
N GLY A 264 -7.75 -14.35 -16.77
CA GLY A 264 -8.63 -15.51 -16.84
C GLY A 264 -8.17 -16.70 -16.01
N GLU A 265 -7.00 -16.62 -15.34
CA GLU A 265 -6.60 -17.63 -14.37
C GLU A 265 -7.55 -17.62 -13.16
N MET A 266 -7.79 -18.80 -12.60
CA MET A 266 -8.60 -18.96 -11.40
C MET A 266 -7.84 -19.77 -10.36
N LEU A 267 -7.69 -19.20 -9.17
CA LEU A 267 -7.17 -19.89 -8.02
C LEU A 267 -8.33 -20.49 -7.22
N LYS A 268 -8.38 -21.82 -7.13
CA LYS A 268 -9.36 -22.55 -6.32
C LYS A 268 -8.66 -23.21 -5.13
N VAL A 269 -9.04 -22.80 -3.92
CA VAL A 269 -8.49 -23.30 -2.66
C VAL A 269 -9.61 -23.91 -1.83
N LYS A 270 -9.32 -24.99 -1.12
CA LYS A 270 -10.25 -25.59 -0.15
C LYS A 270 -9.68 -25.45 1.25
N ALA A 271 -10.53 -25.12 2.20
CA ALA A 271 -10.19 -25.09 3.61
C ALA A 271 -11.23 -25.88 4.41
N SER A 272 -10.78 -26.56 5.45
CA SER A 272 -11.62 -27.40 6.30
C SER A 272 -11.45 -26.97 7.74
N HIS A 273 -12.54 -26.59 8.40
CA HIS A 273 -12.52 -26.03 9.75
C HIS A 273 -13.60 -26.66 10.63
N MET A 274 -13.31 -26.87 11.92
CA MET A 274 -14.27 -27.37 12.91
C MET A 274 -14.91 -26.26 13.75
N ILE A 275 -14.34 -25.05 13.70
CA ILE A 275 -14.77 -23.90 14.49
C ILE A 275 -15.14 -22.77 13.54
N ARG A 276 -16.29 -22.16 13.79
CA ARG A 276 -16.83 -21.02 13.04
C ARG A 276 -17.04 -19.82 13.97
N TRP A 277 -16.52 -18.68 13.55
CA TRP A 277 -16.66 -17.39 14.24
C TRP A 277 -17.65 -16.54 13.47
N ASP A 278 -18.83 -16.29 14.05
CA ASP A 278 -19.84 -15.45 13.43
C ASP A 278 -20.14 -14.23 14.31
N LYS A 279 -20.55 -13.15 13.64
CA LYS A 279 -21.12 -11.99 14.32
C LYS A 279 -22.48 -12.37 14.89
N ALA A 280 -22.76 -12.01 16.14
CA ALA A 280 -24.13 -12.04 16.63
C ALA A 280 -24.98 -11.07 15.77
N CYS A 281 -26.04 -11.59 15.14
CA CYS A 281 -27.10 -10.77 14.56
C CYS A 281 -27.79 -9.93 15.64
#